data_AF-W9VJ48-F1
#
_entry.id   AF-W9VJ48-F1
#
_cell.length_a   1.000
_cell.length_b   1.000
_cell.length_c   1.000
_cell.angle_alpha   90.00
_cell.angle_beta   90.00
_cell.angle_gamma   90.00
#
_symmetry.space_group_name_H-M   'P 1'
#
loop_
_entity.id
_entity.type
_entity.pdbx_description
1 polymer ?
#
loop_
_entity_poly.entity_id
_entity_poly.type
_entity_poly.pdbx_seq_one_letter_code
_entity_poly.pdbx_strand_id
1 'polypeptide(L)'
;MSDRRRINGPPGTTQPPRFTEGPHSAAAWPERARKPHELRKIFLQTGLVPSASGSAYLELESPAEPKSTISRTSSTIKLSCAVHGPKPLPRTASFSPNLQLSASIKFAPFATRIRQGYVPDSTEKDLGLHLQNALKGVLLPDRWPKSAIDIAVMVLEGEDDREEGSGFTGIGLFNLLAAAINVSMAALADARIDCLDSLAAGVGAVVLGKDGKLVRILDPAAVEHDEILSTCVVGYLPSRDEVVEMWSYGSAPKQSDGGVIGYDELADSAIAAARGTQTVIQAVLLESVTRSQPVSKKAVTRDEMNDVEMNT
;
A
#
# COMPACT_ATOMS: atom_id res chain seq x y z
N MET A 1 23.71 22.23 13.47
CA MET A 1 24.81 21.50 12.81
C MET A 1 24.28 21.08 11.44
N SER A 2 24.80 21.62 10.34
CA SER A 2 24.30 21.33 8.99
C SER A 2 24.84 20.00 8.46
N ASP A 3 24.04 19.30 7.64
CA ASP A 3 24.45 18.03 7.04
C ASP A 3 25.55 18.26 6.01
N ARG A 4 26.77 17.77 6.29
CA ARG A 4 27.92 17.92 5.39
C ARG A 4 27.93 16.90 4.25
N ARG A 5 27.03 15.91 4.26
CA ARG A 5 26.94 14.86 3.23
C ARG A 5 26.06 15.26 2.05
N ARG A 6 25.43 16.44 2.11
CA ARG A 6 24.41 16.88 1.15
C ARG A 6 24.57 18.35 0.78
N ILE A 7 23.96 18.71 -0.33
CA ILE A 7 23.75 20.10 -0.71
C ILE A 7 22.71 20.68 0.24
N ASN A 8 23.16 21.52 1.16
CA ASN A 8 22.27 22.23 2.06
C ASN A 8 21.51 23.30 1.28
N GLY A 9 20.19 23.34 1.48
CA GLY A 9 19.39 24.48 1.02
C GLY A 9 19.76 25.77 1.74
N PRO A 10 19.13 26.89 1.38
CA PRO A 10 19.31 28.15 2.12
C PRO A 10 18.96 27.94 3.60
N PRO A 11 19.59 28.68 4.53
CA PRO A 11 19.45 28.47 5.98
C PRO A 11 18.06 28.84 6.55
N GLY A 12 17.08 29.14 5.70
CA GLY A 12 15.70 29.50 6.08
C GLY A 12 14.68 28.46 5.63
N THR A 13 13.47 28.57 6.17
CA THR A 13 12.33 27.74 5.74
C THR A 13 11.91 28.14 4.33
N THR A 14 12.18 27.29 3.35
CA THR A 14 11.60 27.42 2.01
C THR A 14 10.18 26.87 2.04
N GLN A 15 9.18 27.75 2.03
CA GLN A 15 7.79 27.35 1.85
C GLN A 15 7.47 27.27 0.35
N PRO A 16 6.71 26.26 -0.10
CA PRO A 16 6.21 26.25 -1.47
C PRO A 16 5.27 27.45 -1.70
N PRO A 17 5.11 27.94 -2.94
CA PRO A 17 4.12 28.97 -3.25
C PRO A 17 2.73 28.46 -2.85
N ARG A 18 2.04 29.20 -1.96
CA ARG A 18 0.62 28.97 -1.66
C ARG A 18 -0.20 29.71 -2.69
N PHE A 19 -0.93 28.97 -3.51
CA PHE A 19 -1.88 29.54 -4.45
C PHE A 19 -3.19 29.80 -3.73
N THR A 20 -3.70 31.02 -3.83
CA THR A 20 -5.05 31.33 -3.35
C THR A 20 -6.07 30.88 -4.39
N GLU A 21 -7.17 30.30 -3.92
CA GLU A 21 -8.30 29.96 -4.77
C GLU A 21 -8.87 31.24 -5.42
N GLY A 22 -9.12 31.18 -6.73
CA GLY A 22 -9.78 32.29 -7.44
C GLY A 22 -11.24 32.43 -7.02
N PRO A 23 -11.91 33.57 -7.30
CA PRO A 23 -13.31 33.81 -6.95
C PRO A 23 -14.31 32.80 -7.58
N HIS A 24 -13.86 31.99 -8.54
CA HIS A 24 -14.63 30.89 -9.16
C HIS A 24 -14.26 29.49 -8.63
N SER A 25 -13.40 29.38 -7.62
CA SER A 25 -12.84 28.12 -7.11
C SER A 25 -13.41 27.69 -5.76
N ALA A 26 -14.59 28.19 -5.36
CA ALA A 26 -15.37 27.60 -4.27
C ALA A 26 -15.97 26.25 -4.71
N ALA A 27 -15.13 25.36 -5.26
CA ALA A 27 -15.52 24.02 -5.60
C ALA A 27 -15.75 23.28 -4.29
N ALA A 28 -16.97 22.77 -4.11
CA ALA A 28 -17.27 21.82 -3.05
C ALA A 28 -16.23 20.70 -3.09
N TRP A 29 -15.77 20.28 -1.90
CA TRP A 29 -14.84 19.16 -1.80
C TRP A 29 -15.42 17.94 -2.52
N PRO A 30 -14.59 17.13 -3.20
CA PRO A 30 -15.07 15.98 -3.95
C PRO A 30 -15.87 15.06 -3.03
N GLU A 31 -17.07 14.70 -3.45
CA GLU A 31 -17.85 13.67 -2.77
C GLU A 31 -17.52 12.30 -3.34
N ARG A 32 -17.63 11.27 -2.50
CA ARG A 32 -17.44 9.89 -2.95
C ARG A 32 -18.44 9.52 -4.06
N ALA A 33 -17.94 9.26 -5.26
CA ALA A 33 -18.76 8.83 -6.41
C ALA A 33 -19.13 7.33 -6.39
N ARG A 34 -18.34 6.50 -5.70
CA ARG A 34 -18.49 5.04 -5.61
C ARG A 34 -19.36 4.61 -4.43
N LYS A 35 -19.88 3.37 -4.45
CA LYS A 35 -20.73 2.86 -3.36
C LYS A 35 -19.94 2.65 -2.06
N PRO A 36 -20.60 2.66 -0.88
CA PRO A 36 -19.93 2.43 0.41
C PRO A 36 -19.12 1.13 0.51
N HIS A 37 -19.58 0.09 -0.17
CA HIS A 37 -18.99 -1.26 -0.20
C HIS A 37 -18.04 -1.48 -1.40
N GLU A 38 -17.63 -0.42 -2.10
CA GLU A 38 -16.82 -0.50 -3.31
C GLU A 38 -15.42 0.09 -3.08
N LEU A 39 -14.38 -0.70 -3.37
CA LEU A 39 -12.98 -0.31 -3.24
C LEU A 39 -12.52 0.58 -4.42
N ARG A 40 -11.45 1.36 -4.23
CA ARG A 40 -10.76 2.03 -5.34
C ARG A 40 -10.18 1.00 -6.31
N LYS A 41 -9.96 1.42 -7.55
CA LYS A 41 -9.28 0.56 -8.54
C LYS A 41 -7.84 0.36 -8.11
N ILE A 42 -7.43 -0.90 -8.02
CA ILE A 42 -6.09 -1.30 -7.62
C ILE A 42 -5.34 -1.75 -8.87
N PHE A 43 -4.25 -1.06 -9.19
CA PHE A 43 -3.27 -1.53 -10.16
C PHE A 43 -2.08 -2.10 -9.40
N LEU A 44 -1.74 -3.35 -9.66
CA LEU A 44 -0.63 -4.04 -9.01
C LEU A 44 0.19 -4.77 -10.07
N GLN A 45 1.51 -4.58 -10.05
CA GLN A 45 2.43 -5.20 -10.98
C GLN A 45 3.68 -5.71 -10.25
N THR A 46 4.03 -6.98 -10.44
CA THR A 46 5.26 -7.57 -9.88
C THR A 46 6.44 -7.48 -10.86
N GLY A 47 7.66 -7.66 -10.36
CA GLY A 47 8.88 -7.74 -11.18
C GLY A 47 9.32 -6.42 -11.80
N LEU A 48 9.03 -5.28 -11.17
CA LEU A 48 9.39 -3.94 -11.68
C LEU A 48 10.88 -3.61 -11.54
N VAL A 49 11.53 -4.03 -10.44
CA VAL A 49 12.91 -3.70 -10.09
C VAL A 49 13.82 -4.92 -10.31
N PRO A 50 14.59 -4.99 -11.40
CA PRO A 50 15.36 -6.20 -11.76
C PRO A 50 16.54 -6.50 -10.82
N SER A 51 17.02 -5.50 -10.09
CA SER A 51 18.13 -5.65 -9.14
C SER A 51 17.67 -6.21 -7.77
N ALA A 52 16.37 -6.20 -7.50
CA ALA A 52 15.80 -6.79 -6.30
C ALA A 52 15.52 -8.29 -6.53
N SER A 53 15.51 -9.07 -5.46
CA SER A 53 15.15 -10.49 -5.52
C SER A 53 13.68 -10.66 -5.90
N GLY A 54 12.83 -9.75 -5.43
CA GLY A 54 11.47 -9.57 -5.89
C GLY A 54 11.03 -8.13 -5.71
N SER A 55 10.05 -7.71 -6.49
CA SER A 55 9.59 -6.33 -6.48
C SER A 55 8.13 -6.23 -6.88
N ALA A 56 7.47 -5.16 -6.45
CA ALA A 56 6.12 -4.86 -6.87
C ALA A 56 5.86 -3.36 -6.86
N TYR A 57 4.90 -2.93 -7.67
CA TYR A 57 4.37 -1.59 -7.72
C TYR A 57 2.86 -1.64 -7.55
N LEU A 58 2.34 -0.77 -6.70
CA LEU A 58 0.92 -0.67 -6.40
C LEU A 58 0.45 0.77 -6.57
N GLU A 59 -0.67 0.93 -7.26
CA GLU A 59 -1.36 2.20 -7.44
C GLU A 59 -2.83 2.06 -7.06
N LEU A 60 -3.29 2.94 -6.17
CA LEU A 60 -4.70 3.13 -5.83
C LEU A 60 -5.14 4.43 -6.47
N GLU A 61 -5.98 4.35 -7.49
CA GLU A 61 -6.47 5.52 -8.20
C GLU A 61 -7.91 5.85 -7.79
N SER A 62 -8.12 7.11 -7.44
CA SER A 62 -9.45 7.70 -7.32
C SER A 62 -9.87 8.28 -8.67
N PRO A 63 -11.13 8.10 -9.12
CA PRO A 63 -11.58 8.58 -10.42
C PRO A 63 -11.26 10.07 -10.63
N ALA A 64 -10.62 10.35 -11.77
CA ALA A 64 -10.16 11.69 -12.12
C ALA A 64 -11.34 12.65 -12.35
N GLU A 65 -11.58 13.52 -11.37
CA GLU A 65 -12.34 14.75 -11.61
C GLU A 65 -11.60 15.65 -12.61
N PRO A 66 -12.31 16.44 -13.43
CA PRO A 66 -11.69 17.23 -14.49
C PRO A 66 -10.65 18.19 -13.91
N LYS A 67 -9.39 17.99 -14.33
CA LYS A 67 -8.19 18.75 -13.94
C LYS A 67 -8.26 20.20 -14.43
N SER A 68 -9.16 21.01 -13.87
CA SER A 68 -9.31 22.43 -14.23
C SER A 68 -8.49 23.37 -13.33
N THR A 69 -7.96 22.90 -12.21
CA THR A 69 -7.24 23.74 -11.24
C THR A 69 -5.93 23.09 -10.80
N ILE A 70 -4.95 23.95 -10.51
CA ILE A 70 -3.59 23.59 -10.07
C ILE A 70 -3.60 23.01 -8.63
N SER A 71 -4.70 23.19 -7.89
CA SER A 71 -4.92 22.58 -6.57
C SER A 71 -5.50 21.17 -6.76
N ARG A 72 -4.63 20.15 -6.73
CA ARG A 72 -5.01 18.74 -6.89
C ARG A 72 -4.99 18.06 -5.53
N THR A 73 -6.11 18.02 -4.82
CA THR A 73 -6.32 17.07 -3.73
C THR A 73 -6.69 15.73 -4.36
N SER A 74 -5.68 14.91 -4.63
CA SER A 74 -5.85 13.59 -5.23
C SER A 74 -5.71 12.53 -4.15
N SER A 75 -6.70 11.62 -4.03
CA SER A 75 -6.62 10.48 -3.12
C SER A 75 -5.95 9.27 -3.80
N THR A 76 -4.82 9.57 -4.46
CA THR A 76 -3.99 8.61 -5.19
C THR A 76 -2.84 8.15 -4.31
N ILE A 77 -2.60 6.84 -4.29
CA ILE A 77 -1.47 6.25 -3.57
C ILE A 77 -0.62 5.48 -4.57
N LYS A 78 0.68 5.74 -4.59
CA LYS A 78 1.64 5.03 -5.46
C LYS A 78 2.82 4.56 -4.64
N LEU A 79 3.02 3.26 -4.61
CA LEU A 79 4.08 2.61 -3.84
C LEU A 79 4.93 1.72 -4.73
N SER A 80 6.24 1.74 -4.49
CA SER A 80 7.18 0.76 -5.05
C SER A 80 7.81 -0.02 -3.92
N CYS A 81 7.85 -1.35 -4.03
CA CYS A 81 8.46 -2.23 -3.04
C CYS A 81 9.58 -3.04 -3.67
N ALA A 82 10.71 -3.11 -2.97
CA ALA A 82 11.83 -3.96 -3.30
C ALA A 82 12.14 -4.89 -2.13
N VAL A 83 12.26 -6.18 -2.44
CA VAL A 83 12.65 -7.23 -1.49
C VAL A 83 14.06 -7.68 -1.83
N HIS A 84 14.95 -7.60 -0.85
CA HIS A 84 16.31 -8.07 -0.94
C HIS A 84 16.53 -9.23 0.03
N GLY A 85 16.67 -10.43 -0.51
CA GLY A 85 16.99 -11.61 0.28
C GLY A 85 16.46 -12.89 -0.35
N PRO A 86 16.70 -14.04 0.29
CA PRO A 86 17.40 -14.20 1.57
C PRO A 86 18.92 -13.99 1.44
N LYS A 87 19.45 -12.97 2.12
CA LYS A 87 20.90 -12.67 2.15
C LYS A 87 21.52 -13.28 3.41
N PRO A 88 22.78 -13.76 3.39
CA PRO A 88 23.44 -14.23 4.59
C PRO A 88 23.56 -13.10 5.61
N LEU A 89 23.41 -13.44 6.89
CA LEU A 89 23.60 -12.47 7.97
C LEU A 89 25.02 -11.87 7.93
N PRO A 90 25.17 -10.56 8.24
CA PRO A 90 26.49 -9.95 8.39
C PRO A 90 27.34 -10.73 9.39
N ARG A 91 28.66 -10.79 9.18
CA ARG A 91 29.59 -11.52 10.05
C ARG A 91 29.57 -11.04 11.52
N THR A 92 29.12 -9.81 11.74
CA THR A 92 28.98 -9.18 13.06
C THR A 92 27.64 -9.48 13.75
N ALA A 93 26.67 -10.04 13.04
CA ALA A 93 25.37 -10.38 13.61
C ALA A 93 25.47 -11.66 14.45
N SER A 94 24.73 -11.70 15.56
CA SER A 94 24.60 -12.90 16.38
C SER A 94 23.93 -14.01 15.58
N PHE A 95 24.31 -15.26 15.87
CA PHE A 95 23.64 -16.41 15.29
C PHE A 95 22.14 -16.38 15.61
N SER A 96 21.32 -16.53 14.57
CA SER A 96 19.87 -16.66 14.67
C SER A 96 19.46 -17.95 13.96
N PRO A 97 18.75 -18.88 14.63
CA PRO A 97 18.17 -20.04 13.97
C PRO A 97 17.03 -19.64 13.02
N ASN A 98 16.43 -18.48 13.27
CA ASN A 98 15.26 -17.96 12.54
C ASN A 98 15.70 -16.86 11.58
N LEU A 99 14.97 -16.72 10.47
CA LEU A 99 15.10 -15.61 9.52
C LEU A 99 14.96 -14.25 10.22
N GLN A 100 15.87 -13.33 9.95
CA GLN A 100 15.75 -11.94 10.41
C GLN A 100 15.06 -11.08 9.34
N LEU A 101 13.84 -10.61 9.65
CA LEU A 101 13.10 -9.69 8.79
C LEU A 101 13.35 -8.23 9.20
N SER A 102 13.73 -7.40 8.24
CA SER A 102 13.74 -5.93 8.32
C SER A 102 12.75 -5.38 7.30
N ALA A 103 11.86 -4.48 7.72
CA ALA A 103 10.98 -3.76 6.82
C ALA A 103 11.08 -2.26 7.09
N SER A 104 11.16 -1.47 6.02
CA SER A 104 11.28 -0.02 6.11
C SER A 104 10.37 0.64 5.10
N ILE A 105 9.72 1.73 5.52
CA ILE A 105 8.91 2.58 4.66
C ILE A 105 9.59 3.95 4.60
N LYS A 106 9.77 4.47 3.38
CA LYS A 106 10.33 5.79 3.16
C LYS A 106 9.44 6.59 2.21
N PHE A 107 9.10 7.81 2.60
CA PHE A 107 8.45 8.75 1.69
C PHE A 107 9.48 9.40 0.77
N ALA A 108 9.15 9.46 -0.52
CA ALA A 108 9.85 10.35 -1.42
C ALA A 108 9.63 11.80 -0.95
N PRO A 109 10.61 12.71 -1.12
CA PRO A 109 10.47 14.09 -0.67
C PRO A 109 9.27 14.83 -1.25
N PHE A 110 8.76 14.38 -2.40
CA PHE A 110 7.61 14.96 -3.10
C PHE A 110 6.32 14.14 -2.94
N ALA A 111 6.32 13.09 -2.12
CA ALA A 111 5.19 12.17 -2.01
C ALA A 111 3.95 12.80 -1.38
N THR A 112 4.14 13.81 -0.52
CA THR A 112 3.07 14.52 0.19
C THR A 112 3.13 16.01 -0.12
N ARG A 113 2.05 16.75 0.15
CA ARG A 113 1.99 18.22 0.01
C ARG A 113 3.13 18.94 0.75
N ILE A 114 3.52 18.42 1.92
CA ILE A 114 4.68 18.88 2.67
C ILE A 114 5.89 18.08 2.26
N ARG A 115 6.97 18.77 1.88
CA ARG A 115 8.20 18.13 1.48
C ARG A 115 8.82 17.37 2.64
N GLN A 116 8.97 16.05 2.50
CA GLN A 116 9.54 15.20 3.53
C GLN A 116 11.07 15.27 3.59
N GLY A 117 11.60 15.04 4.80
CA GLY A 117 13.02 14.97 5.05
C GLY A 117 13.65 13.70 4.48
N TYR A 118 14.96 13.72 4.24
CA TYR A 118 15.67 12.50 3.89
C TYR A 118 15.80 11.54 5.07
N VAL A 119 16.07 12.09 6.26
CA VAL A 119 16.16 11.29 7.48
C VAL A 119 14.77 10.73 7.77
N PRO A 120 14.66 9.47 8.20
CA PRO A 120 13.36 8.91 8.48
C PRO A 120 12.67 9.56 9.67
N ASP A 121 11.44 9.98 9.44
CA ASP A 121 10.58 10.59 10.45
C ASP A 121 10.03 9.52 11.42
N SER A 122 9.44 9.93 12.53
CA SER A 122 8.87 8.98 13.50
C SER A 122 7.71 8.17 12.89
N THR A 123 6.86 8.82 12.10
CA THR A 123 5.74 8.20 11.40
C THR A 123 6.19 7.09 10.44
N GLU A 124 7.25 7.33 9.67
CA GLU A 124 7.87 6.32 8.80
C GLU A 124 8.36 5.10 9.57
N LYS A 125 8.96 5.31 10.75
CA LYS A 125 9.46 4.23 11.60
C LYS A 125 8.30 3.42 12.18
N ASP A 126 7.24 4.08 12.62
CA ASP A 126 6.05 3.43 13.17
C ASP A 126 5.35 2.57 12.11
N LEU A 127 5.17 3.10 10.90
CA LEU A 127 4.62 2.33 9.78
C LEU A 127 5.53 1.16 9.38
N GLY A 128 6.86 1.36 9.40
CA GLY A 128 7.84 0.30 9.18
C GLY A 128 7.72 -0.83 10.19
N LEU A 129 7.49 -0.50 11.47
CA LEU A 129 7.27 -1.47 12.54
C LEU A 129 5.96 -2.26 12.33
N HIS A 130 4.86 -1.58 12.00
CA HIS A 130 3.58 -2.24 11.68
C HIS A 130 3.72 -3.19 10.47
N LEU A 131 4.38 -2.73 9.40
CA LEU A 131 4.66 -3.57 8.23
C LEU A 131 5.52 -4.79 8.61
N GLN A 132 6.56 -4.60 9.42
CA GLN A 132 7.42 -5.69 9.87
C GLN A 132 6.65 -6.71 10.72
N ASN A 133 5.76 -6.25 11.61
CA ASN A 133 4.96 -7.12 12.46
C ASN A 133 3.93 -7.92 11.63
N ALA A 134 3.24 -7.26 10.70
CA ALA A 134 2.31 -7.91 9.78
C ALA A 134 2.98 -9.02 8.96
N LEU A 135 4.18 -8.77 8.44
CA LEU A 135 4.90 -9.74 7.61
C LEU A 135 5.54 -10.87 8.43
N LYS A 136 5.90 -10.63 9.70
CA LYS A 136 6.39 -11.70 10.61
C LYS A 136 5.35 -12.78 10.85
N GLY A 137 4.06 -12.45 10.86
CA GLY A 137 2.99 -13.44 11.05
C GLY A 137 2.71 -14.31 9.82
N VAL A 138 3.32 -14.01 8.68
CA VAL A 138 3.11 -14.72 7.40
C VAL A 138 4.33 -15.52 6.97
N LEU A 139 5.52 -14.99 7.22
CA LEU A 139 6.77 -15.65 6.82
C LEU A 139 7.05 -16.91 7.65
N LEU A 140 7.70 -17.89 7.02
CA LEU A 140 8.20 -19.09 7.66
C LEU A 140 9.68 -18.93 8.02
N PRO A 141 10.03 -18.43 9.22
CA PRO A 141 11.42 -18.10 9.53
C PRO A 141 12.35 -19.31 9.63
N ASP A 142 11.80 -20.48 9.95
CA ASP A 142 12.57 -21.72 10.16
C ASP A 142 13.11 -22.31 8.84
N ARG A 143 12.54 -21.90 7.69
CA ARG A 143 13.01 -22.32 6.37
C ARG A 143 14.35 -21.69 5.98
N TRP A 144 14.67 -20.53 6.56
CA TRP A 144 15.81 -19.69 6.17
C TRP A 144 16.71 -19.35 7.35
N PRO A 145 17.43 -20.34 7.94
CA PRO A 145 18.33 -20.10 9.06
C PRO A 145 19.55 -19.27 8.62
N LYS A 146 20.05 -18.40 9.51
CA LYS A 146 21.20 -17.51 9.25
C LYS A 146 21.02 -16.55 8.06
N SER A 147 19.78 -16.32 7.64
CA SER A 147 19.44 -15.41 6.56
C SER A 147 18.72 -14.17 7.10
N ALA A 148 18.83 -13.09 6.33
CA ALA A 148 18.04 -11.89 6.50
C ALA A 148 17.26 -11.58 5.23
N ILE A 149 16.08 -11.02 5.39
CA ILE A 149 15.28 -10.44 4.31
C ILE A 149 15.03 -8.98 4.67
N ASP A 150 15.26 -8.12 3.69
CA ASP A 150 15.17 -6.68 3.83
C ASP A 150 14.16 -6.14 2.82
N ILE A 151 13.09 -5.54 3.32
CA ILE A 151 11.97 -5.05 2.54
C ILE A 151 11.99 -3.54 2.61
N ALA A 152 12.13 -2.89 1.46
CA ALA A 152 12.14 -1.45 1.34
C ALA A 152 10.94 -1.01 0.50
N VAL A 153 9.99 -0.33 1.15
CA VAL A 153 8.84 0.30 0.51
C VAL A 153 9.13 1.79 0.34
N MET A 154 9.04 2.27 -0.89
CA MET A 154 9.15 3.68 -1.23
C MET A 154 7.79 4.22 -1.64
N VAL A 155 7.30 5.22 -0.90
CA VAL A 155 6.08 5.95 -1.20
C VAL A 155 6.41 7.02 -2.22
N LEU A 156 5.84 6.91 -3.42
CA LEU A 156 6.03 7.86 -4.51
C LEU A 156 4.98 8.96 -4.46
N GLU A 157 3.76 8.60 -4.09
CA GLU A 157 2.62 9.50 -3.90
C GLU A 157 1.80 8.98 -2.72
N GLY A 158 1.61 9.83 -1.72
CA GLY A 158 0.77 9.57 -0.55
C GLY A 158 -0.56 10.29 -0.68
N GLU A 159 -1.58 9.76 0.00
CA GLU A 159 -2.88 10.41 0.06
C GLU A 159 -2.82 11.67 0.94
N ASP A 160 -3.19 12.83 0.40
CA ASP A 160 -3.21 14.08 1.16
C ASP A 160 -4.51 14.21 1.99
N ASP A 161 -4.37 14.66 3.24
CA ASP A 161 -5.51 14.99 4.11
C ASP A 161 -6.12 16.36 3.73
N ARG A 162 -7.42 16.56 4.04
CA ARG A 162 -8.15 17.80 3.73
C ARG A 162 -7.67 19.01 4.55
N GLU A 163 -7.21 18.79 5.78
CA GLU A 163 -6.76 19.88 6.64
C GLU A 163 -5.31 20.29 6.34
N GLU A 164 -5.05 21.61 6.27
CA GLU A 164 -3.71 22.18 6.11
C GLU A 164 -2.88 22.06 7.41
N GLY A 165 -2.65 20.83 7.88
CA GLY A 165 -1.80 20.51 9.03
C GLY A 165 -0.36 20.16 8.63
N SER A 166 0.58 20.28 9.57
CA SER A 166 2.02 20.10 9.32
C SER A 166 2.51 18.64 9.31
N GLY A 167 1.64 17.65 9.12
CA GLY A 167 2.00 16.24 9.18
C GLY A 167 1.05 15.35 8.39
N PHE A 168 1.56 14.21 7.92
CA PHE A 168 0.76 13.10 7.38
C PHE A 168 0.08 12.42 8.57
N THR A 169 -1.18 12.76 8.83
CA THR A 169 -1.89 12.36 10.06
C THR A 169 -3.34 12.05 9.76
N GLY A 170 -3.78 10.84 10.04
CA GLY A 170 -5.17 10.44 9.87
C GLY A 170 -5.31 9.23 8.95
N ILE A 171 -6.36 9.23 8.13
CA ILE A 171 -6.79 8.07 7.32
C ILE A 171 -5.77 7.69 6.25
N GLY A 172 -5.05 8.68 5.69
CA GLY A 172 -4.00 8.43 4.69
C GLY A 172 -2.94 7.44 5.17
N LEU A 173 -2.59 7.46 6.47
CA LEU A 173 -1.66 6.49 7.08
C LEU A 173 -2.19 5.06 7.02
N PHE A 174 -3.48 4.85 7.29
CA PHE A 174 -4.11 3.53 7.29
C PHE A 174 -4.14 2.95 5.89
N ASN A 175 -4.54 3.75 4.89
CA ASN A 175 -4.54 3.33 3.49
C ASN A 175 -3.13 3.04 2.99
N LEU A 176 -2.16 3.86 3.39
CA LEU A 176 -0.76 3.66 3.04
C LEU A 176 -0.19 2.39 3.66
N LEU A 177 -0.51 2.10 4.92
CA LEU A 177 -0.09 0.86 5.58
C LEU A 177 -0.71 -0.36 4.89
N ALA A 178 -2.02 -0.32 4.59
CA ALA A 178 -2.69 -1.39 3.87
C ALA A 178 -2.06 -1.62 2.49
N ALA A 179 -1.85 -0.55 1.74
CA ALA A 179 -1.17 -0.60 0.44
C ALA A 179 0.27 -1.13 0.56
N ALA A 180 1.02 -0.73 1.59
CA ALA A 180 2.38 -1.18 1.87
C ALA A 180 2.44 -2.69 2.17
N ILE A 181 1.48 -3.21 2.94
CA ILE A 181 1.35 -4.65 3.21
C ILE A 181 1.06 -5.41 1.92
N ASN A 182 0.08 -4.95 1.13
CA ASN A 182 -0.34 -5.59 -0.11
C ASN A 182 0.79 -5.64 -1.17
N VAL A 183 1.49 -4.52 -1.37
CA VAL A 183 2.62 -4.45 -2.31
C VAL A 183 3.80 -5.29 -1.82
N SER A 184 4.05 -5.33 -0.51
CA SER A 184 5.11 -6.15 0.08
C SER A 184 4.83 -7.64 -0.08
N MET A 185 3.58 -8.07 0.11
CA MET A 185 3.16 -9.46 -0.12
C MET A 185 3.36 -9.87 -1.58
N ALA A 186 2.98 -9.01 -2.53
CA ALA A 186 3.21 -9.26 -3.95
C ALA A 186 4.71 -9.36 -4.29
N ALA A 187 5.54 -8.49 -3.70
CA ALA A 187 6.99 -8.51 -3.91
C ALA A 187 7.67 -9.73 -3.25
N LEU A 188 7.17 -10.20 -2.10
CA LEU A 188 7.64 -11.42 -1.43
C LEU A 188 7.33 -12.67 -2.26
N ALA A 189 6.13 -12.72 -2.85
CA ALA A 189 5.74 -13.80 -3.75
C ALA A 189 6.57 -13.80 -5.05
N ASP A 190 6.87 -12.62 -5.61
CA ASP A 190 7.79 -12.45 -6.75
C ASP A 190 9.21 -12.93 -6.41
N ALA A 191 9.69 -12.65 -5.19
CA ALA A 191 10.96 -13.14 -4.66
C ALA A 191 10.97 -14.66 -4.36
N ARG A 192 9.83 -15.34 -4.48
CA ARG A 192 9.64 -16.77 -4.18
C ARG A 192 10.03 -17.14 -2.75
N ILE A 193 9.68 -16.28 -1.80
CA ILE A 193 9.90 -16.54 -0.38
C ILE A 193 8.71 -17.34 0.16
N ASP A 194 9.00 -18.40 0.90
CA ASP A 194 7.98 -19.25 1.52
C ASP A 194 7.12 -18.46 2.53
N CYS A 195 5.84 -18.34 2.22
CA CYS A 195 4.83 -17.68 3.04
C CYS A 195 3.74 -18.68 3.43
N LEU A 196 3.15 -18.52 4.61
CA LEU A 196 2.03 -19.34 5.10
C LEU A 196 0.76 -19.16 4.26
N ASP A 197 0.45 -17.92 3.91
CA ASP A 197 -0.72 -17.53 3.12
C ASP A 197 -0.43 -16.20 2.39
N SER A 198 -1.31 -15.81 1.47
CA SER A 198 -1.29 -14.49 0.84
C SER A 198 -1.95 -13.47 1.78
N LEU A 199 -1.10 -12.72 2.51
CA LEU A 199 -1.56 -11.62 3.36
C LEU A 199 -2.22 -10.54 2.51
N ALA A 200 -3.43 -10.16 2.89
CA ALA A 200 -4.12 -9.01 2.33
C ALA A 200 -4.48 -8.03 3.43
N ALA A 201 -4.35 -6.75 3.15
CA ALA A 201 -4.74 -5.68 4.06
C ALA A 201 -5.84 -4.81 3.45
N GLY A 202 -6.72 -4.35 4.33
CA GLY A 202 -7.85 -3.50 3.98
C GLY A 202 -8.13 -2.49 5.08
N VAL A 203 -8.78 -1.40 4.68
CA VAL A 203 -9.19 -0.33 5.59
C VAL A 203 -10.71 -0.22 5.57
N GLY A 204 -11.29 -0.15 6.76
CA GLY A 204 -12.71 0.15 6.97
C GLY A 204 -12.86 1.42 7.80
N ALA A 205 -13.93 2.16 7.58
CA ALA A 205 -14.29 3.30 8.41
C ALA A 205 -15.79 3.42 8.63
N VAL A 206 -16.15 4.14 9.69
CA VAL A 206 -17.51 4.60 9.97
C VAL A 206 -17.54 6.10 9.80
N VAL A 207 -18.46 6.55 8.96
CA VAL A 207 -18.61 7.94 8.54
C VAL A 207 -20.03 8.39 8.85
N LEU A 208 -20.20 9.66 9.18
CA LEU A 208 -21.53 10.25 9.31
C LEU A 208 -22.09 10.53 7.90
N GLY A 209 -23.17 9.84 7.53
CA GLY A 209 -23.86 10.07 6.27
C GLY A 209 -24.66 11.38 6.30
N LYS A 210 -25.02 11.89 5.11
CA LYS A 210 -25.80 13.14 4.95
C LYS A 210 -27.13 13.14 5.71
N ASP A 211 -27.72 11.96 5.89
CA ASP A 211 -28.98 11.77 6.61
C ASP A 211 -28.80 11.74 8.14
N GLY A 212 -27.59 12.03 8.65
CA GLY A 212 -27.23 11.92 10.06
C GLY A 212 -27.12 10.46 10.56
N LYS A 213 -27.20 9.48 9.65
CA LYS A 213 -27.04 8.06 9.95
C LYS A 213 -25.60 7.65 9.78
N LEU A 214 -25.14 6.74 10.64
CA LEU A 214 -23.81 6.15 10.56
C LEU A 214 -23.76 5.16 9.40
N VAL A 215 -22.74 5.28 8.55
CA VAL A 215 -22.54 4.42 7.38
C VAL A 215 -21.14 3.81 7.44
N ARG A 216 -21.08 2.49 7.20
CA ARG A 216 -19.82 1.74 7.08
C ARG A 216 -19.30 1.83 5.65
N ILE A 217 -18.00 2.05 5.55
CA ILE A 217 -17.32 2.38 4.31
C ILE A 217 -16.06 1.54 4.19
N LEU A 218 -15.87 0.94 3.01
CA LEU A 218 -14.63 0.26 2.63
C LEU A 218 -13.68 1.25 1.95
N ASP A 219 -12.39 1.18 2.29
CA ASP A 219 -11.32 2.01 1.72
C ASP A 219 -11.67 3.52 1.76
N PRO A 220 -11.78 4.13 2.95
CA PRO A 220 -12.11 5.55 3.09
C PRO A 220 -11.02 6.43 2.47
N ALA A 221 -11.40 7.50 1.79
CA ALA A 221 -10.44 8.54 1.40
C ALA A 221 -10.67 9.81 2.22
N ALA A 222 -9.60 10.50 2.63
CA ALA A 222 -9.71 11.76 3.37
C ALA A 222 -10.44 12.81 2.54
N VAL A 223 -10.16 12.85 1.24
CA VAL A 223 -10.77 13.78 0.28
C VAL A 223 -12.25 13.49 0.03
N GLU A 224 -12.77 12.30 0.36
CA GLU A 224 -14.15 11.89 0.05
C GLU A 224 -15.17 12.18 1.17
N HIS A 225 -14.70 12.48 2.39
CA HIS A 225 -15.54 12.49 3.59
C HIS A 225 -15.28 13.72 4.47
N ASP A 226 -16.36 14.31 4.99
CA ASP A 226 -16.29 15.50 5.87
C ASP A 226 -15.82 15.13 7.27
N GLU A 227 -16.41 14.09 7.86
CA GLU A 227 -16.09 13.64 9.22
C GLU A 227 -16.04 12.11 9.27
N ILE A 228 -14.87 11.58 9.64
CA ILE A 228 -14.66 10.15 9.84
C ILE A 228 -14.51 9.90 11.35
N LEU A 229 -15.44 9.11 11.89
CA LEU A 229 -15.57 8.91 13.34
C LEU A 229 -14.61 7.84 13.86
N SER A 230 -14.48 6.75 13.09
CA SER A 230 -13.60 5.64 13.43
C SER A 230 -13.08 4.97 12.17
N THR A 231 -11.81 4.56 12.19
CA THR A 231 -11.12 3.86 11.09
C THR A 231 -10.35 2.67 11.65
N CYS A 232 -10.27 1.59 10.89
CA CYS A 232 -9.46 0.42 11.22
C CYS A 232 -8.78 -0.12 9.97
N VAL A 233 -7.49 -0.43 10.09
CA VAL A 233 -6.74 -1.25 9.13
C VAL A 233 -6.54 -2.63 9.72
N VAL A 234 -6.73 -3.64 8.89
CA VAL A 234 -6.56 -5.04 9.26
C VAL A 234 -5.68 -5.72 8.21
N GLY A 235 -4.65 -6.42 8.65
CA GLY A 235 -3.92 -7.42 7.88
C GLY A 235 -4.50 -8.81 8.17
N TYR A 236 -5.01 -9.47 7.15
CA TYR A 236 -5.83 -10.67 7.26
C TYR A 236 -5.31 -11.79 6.37
N LEU A 237 -5.37 -13.03 6.87
CA LEU A 237 -5.00 -14.28 6.17
C LEU A 237 -6.27 -15.00 5.72
N PRO A 238 -6.70 -14.85 4.47
CA PRO A 238 -8.03 -15.29 4.06
C PRO A 238 -8.17 -16.81 3.97
N SER A 239 -7.07 -17.54 3.80
CA SER A 239 -7.11 -19.02 3.79
C SER A 239 -7.25 -19.61 5.20
N ARG A 240 -6.90 -18.83 6.24
CA ARG A 240 -6.90 -19.26 7.65
C ARG A 240 -7.95 -18.57 8.51
N ASP A 241 -8.57 -17.51 8.00
CA ASP A 241 -9.49 -16.65 8.75
C ASP A 241 -8.84 -16.03 10.00
N GLU A 242 -7.57 -15.62 9.88
CA GLU A 242 -6.77 -15.08 10.99
C GLU A 242 -6.36 -13.63 10.73
N VAL A 243 -6.43 -12.79 11.77
CA VAL A 243 -5.91 -11.41 11.75
C VAL A 243 -4.49 -11.39 12.28
N VAL A 244 -3.57 -10.81 11.53
CA VAL A 244 -2.13 -10.74 11.88
C VAL A 244 -1.77 -9.40 12.49
N GLU A 245 -2.33 -8.34 11.94
CA GLU A 245 -2.06 -6.96 12.38
C GLU A 245 -3.37 -6.18 12.34
N MET A 246 -3.59 -5.34 13.34
CA MET A 246 -4.77 -4.50 13.44
C MET A 246 -4.37 -3.17 14.04
N TRP A 247 -4.77 -2.09 13.40
CA TRP A 247 -4.59 -0.75 13.94
C TRP A 247 -5.88 0.05 13.74
N SER A 248 -6.38 0.64 14.81
CA SER A 248 -7.65 1.37 14.80
C SER A 248 -7.50 2.75 15.44
N TYR A 249 -8.24 3.70 14.92
CA TYR A 249 -8.32 5.06 15.41
C TYR A 249 -9.77 5.51 15.53
N GLY A 250 -10.04 6.34 16.53
CA GLY A 250 -11.39 6.81 16.85
C GLY A 250 -12.15 5.89 17.78
N SER A 251 -13.34 6.34 18.19
CA SER A 251 -14.24 5.58 19.07
C SER A 251 -15.47 5.16 18.28
N ALA A 252 -15.86 3.90 18.41
CA ALA A 252 -17.05 3.38 17.75
C ALA A 252 -18.30 4.14 18.26
N PRO A 253 -18.99 4.91 17.39
CA PRO A 253 -20.09 5.77 17.83
C PRO A 253 -21.33 4.94 18.20
N LYS A 254 -21.98 5.30 19.32
CA LYS A 254 -23.28 4.73 19.71
C LYS A 254 -24.37 5.40 18.87
N GLN A 255 -25.09 4.64 18.06
CA GLN A 255 -26.27 5.17 17.37
C GLN A 255 -27.38 5.43 18.40
N SER A 256 -28.12 6.52 18.21
CA SER A 256 -29.26 6.91 19.05
C SER A 256 -30.48 5.98 18.90
N ASP A 257 -30.50 5.13 17.87
CA ASP A 257 -31.63 4.28 17.47
C ASP A 257 -31.31 2.78 17.61
N GLY A 258 -30.83 2.36 18.77
CA GLY A 258 -30.72 0.94 19.19
C GLY A 258 -29.67 0.05 18.49
N GLY A 259 -29.15 0.46 17.32
CA GLY A 259 -28.07 -0.23 16.61
C GLY A 259 -26.69 0.20 17.12
N VAL A 260 -25.96 -0.69 17.78
CA VAL A 260 -24.57 -0.40 18.17
C VAL A 260 -23.67 -0.77 17.00
N ILE A 261 -23.17 0.21 16.24
CA ILE A 261 -22.03 -0.03 15.35
C ILE A 261 -20.81 -0.20 16.25
N GLY A 262 -20.55 -1.44 16.63
CA GLY A 262 -19.45 -1.82 17.51
C GLY A 262 -18.10 -1.84 16.79
N TYR A 263 -17.05 -2.11 17.57
CA TYR A 263 -15.71 -2.35 17.03
C TYR A 263 -15.69 -3.54 16.06
N ASP A 264 -16.49 -4.57 16.33
CA ASP A 264 -16.60 -5.78 15.51
C ASP A 264 -17.04 -5.44 14.08
N GLU A 265 -18.04 -4.56 13.93
CA GLU A 265 -18.53 -4.17 12.60
C GLU A 265 -17.50 -3.34 11.79
N LEU A 266 -16.69 -2.56 12.50
CA LEU A 266 -15.59 -1.81 11.90
C LEU A 266 -14.48 -2.78 11.43
N ALA A 267 -14.14 -3.77 12.25
CA ALA A 267 -13.19 -4.81 11.89
C ALA A 267 -13.71 -5.66 10.71
N ASP A 268 -14.98 -6.05 10.71
CA ASP A 268 -15.63 -6.78 9.62
C ASP A 268 -15.56 -6.00 8.30
N SER A 269 -15.75 -4.69 8.36
CA SER A 269 -15.61 -3.81 7.20
C SER A 269 -14.17 -3.82 6.67
N ALA A 270 -13.17 -3.70 7.56
CA ALA A 270 -11.77 -3.78 7.16
C ALA A 270 -11.39 -5.16 6.59
N ILE A 271 -11.92 -6.26 7.15
CA ILE A 271 -11.74 -7.63 6.64
C ILE A 271 -12.39 -7.79 5.26
N ALA A 272 -13.58 -7.24 5.05
CA ALA A 272 -14.24 -7.24 3.75
C ALA A 272 -13.40 -6.50 2.69
N ALA A 273 -12.80 -5.36 3.06
CA ALA A 273 -11.87 -4.64 2.19
C ALA A 273 -10.61 -5.48 1.88
N ALA A 274 -10.03 -6.15 2.88
CA ALA A 274 -8.86 -7.00 2.71
C ALA A 274 -9.13 -8.18 1.76
N ARG A 275 -10.29 -8.83 1.90
CA ARG A 275 -10.75 -9.89 0.98
C ARG A 275 -10.90 -9.38 -0.45
N GLY A 276 -11.39 -8.15 -0.63
CA GLY A 276 -11.46 -7.51 -1.94
C GLY A 276 -10.08 -7.36 -2.58
N THR A 277 -9.11 -6.82 -1.83
CA THR A 277 -7.73 -6.63 -2.33
C THR A 277 -7.00 -7.95 -2.61
N GLN A 278 -7.29 -9.01 -1.84
CA GLN A 278 -6.70 -10.34 -2.05
C GLN A 278 -6.96 -10.86 -3.47
N THR A 279 -8.17 -10.65 -4.00
CA THR A 279 -8.52 -11.12 -5.35
C THR A 279 -7.60 -10.53 -6.43
N VAL A 280 -7.20 -9.27 -6.25
CA VAL A 280 -6.26 -8.58 -7.14
C VAL A 280 -4.86 -9.17 -6.99
N ILE A 281 -4.39 -9.38 -5.75
CA ILE A 281 -3.08 -10.00 -5.50
C ILE A 281 -3.00 -11.38 -6.15
N GLN A 282 -4.01 -12.24 -5.95
CA GLN A 282 -4.05 -13.57 -6.55
C GLN A 282 -4.04 -13.53 -8.09
N ALA A 283 -4.85 -12.64 -8.69
CA ALA A 283 -4.90 -12.49 -10.14
C ALA A 283 -3.54 -12.08 -10.72
N VAL A 284 -2.87 -11.11 -10.10
CA VAL A 284 -1.55 -10.63 -10.55
C VAL A 284 -0.46 -11.69 -10.36
N LEU A 285 -0.49 -12.45 -9.26
CA LEU A 285 0.46 -13.55 -9.04
C LEU A 285 0.27 -14.67 -10.05
N LEU A 286 -0.97 -15.01 -10.41
CA LEU A 286 -1.26 -15.96 -11.48
C LEU A 286 -0.74 -15.44 -12.84
N GLU A 287 -0.98 -14.17 -13.16
CA GLU A 287 -0.44 -13.55 -14.38
C GLU A 287 1.10 -13.60 -14.41
N SER A 288 1.76 -13.26 -13.30
CA SER A 288 3.21 -13.34 -13.13
C SER A 288 3.76 -14.73 -13.44
N VAL A 289 3.12 -15.78 -12.91
CA VAL A 289 3.52 -17.17 -13.18
C VAL A 289 3.41 -17.46 -14.67
N THR A 290 2.30 -17.08 -15.33
CA THR A 290 2.13 -17.30 -16.78
C THR A 290 3.16 -16.55 -17.62
N ARG A 291 3.55 -15.33 -17.23
CA ARG A 291 4.60 -14.54 -17.90
C ARG A 291 5.97 -15.19 -17.76
N SER A 292 6.25 -15.81 -16.61
CA SER A 292 7.53 -16.46 -16.32
C SER A 292 7.69 -17.85 -16.95
N GLN A 293 6.58 -18.51 -17.32
CA GLN A 293 6.66 -19.77 -18.05
C GLN A 293 7.19 -19.49 -19.47
N PRO A 294 8.33 -20.10 -19.87
CA PRO A 294 8.72 -20.02 -21.26
C PRO A 294 7.62 -20.69 -22.07
N VAL A 295 7.08 -19.99 -23.07
CA VAL A 295 6.28 -20.61 -24.13
C VAL A 295 7.10 -21.81 -24.58
N SER A 296 6.64 -23.02 -24.25
CA SER A 296 7.23 -24.25 -24.77
C SER A 296 7.20 -24.07 -26.28
N LYS A 297 8.36 -23.75 -26.88
CA LYS A 297 8.54 -23.85 -28.31
C LYS A 297 8.21 -25.31 -28.60
N LYS A 298 7.01 -25.57 -29.13
CA LYS A 298 6.71 -26.85 -29.76
C LYS A 298 7.92 -27.17 -30.60
N ALA A 299 8.58 -28.28 -30.29
CA ALA A 299 9.70 -28.75 -31.10
C ALA A 299 9.15 -28.90 -32.51
N VAL A 300 9.55 -27.99 -33.40
CA VAL A 300 9.25 -28.11 -34.83
C VAL A 300 9.89 -29.43 -35.24
N THR A 301 9.05 -30.42 -35.49
CA THR A 301 9.47 -31.72 -36.01
C THR A 301 10.15 -31.48 -37.35
N ARG A 302 11.28 -32.15 -37.55
CA ARG A 302 12.23 -31.97 -38.65
C ARG A 302 11.64 -32.22 -40.06
N ASP A 303 10.37 -32.61 -40.15
CA ASP A 303 9.63 -32.83 -41.40
C ASP A 303 9.09 -31.54 -42.04
N GLU A 304 8.85 -30.46 -41.28
CA GLU A 304 8.27 -29.21 -41.86
C GLU A 304 9.31 -28.35 -42.60
N MET A 305 10.59 -28.75 -42.63
CA MET A 305 11.67 -27.95 -43.23
C MET A 305 11.94 -28.27 -44.70
N ASN A 306 11.27 -29.28 -45.28
CA ASN A 306 11.50 -29.71 -46.66
C ASN A 306 10.49 -29.16 -47.68
N ASP A 307 9.39 -28.53 -47.26
CA ASP A 307 8.31 -28.10 -48.16
C ASP A 307 8.32 -26.58 -48.42
N VAL A 308 9.48 -26.05 -48.85
CA VAL A 308 9.52 -24.71 -49.49
C VAL A 308 9.89 -24.90 -50.96
N GLU A 309 8.90 -25.26 -51.77
CA GLU A 309 9.01 -25.21 -53.23
C GLU A 309 9.04 -23.74 -53.68
N MET A 310 10.12 -23.35 -54.36
CA MET A 310 10.17 -22.09 -55.09
C MET A 310 9.41 -22.22 -56.40
N ASN A 311 8.26 -21.56 -56.51
CA ASN A 311 7.62 -21.30 -57.80
C ASN A 311 8.40 -20.20 -58.53
N THR A 312 9.08 -20.59 -59.61
CA THR A 312 9.60 -19.71 -60.67
C THR A 312 8.48 -19.10 -61.50
#